data_AF-L8MRL1-F1
#
_entry.id   AF-L8MRL1-F1
#
_cell.length_a   1.000
_cell.length_b   1.000
_cell.length_c   1.000
_cell.angle_alpha   90.00
_cell.angle_beta   90.00
_cell.angle_gamma   90.00
#
_symmetry.space_group_name_H-M   'P 1'
#
loop_
_entity.id
_entity.type
_entity.pdbx_description
1 polymer ?
#
loop_
_entity_poly.entity_id
_entity_poly.type
_entity_poly.pdbx_seq_one_letter_code
_entity_poly.pdbx_strand_id
1 'polypeptide(L)'
;MKTRYLIAEAYLHVLAFALIGIGVAGLLGFSTIEQPTPHKVVLLPDSALMAVLMGGLLLAATHQATRLLGLFATLLGGVVLYTLAHNQLAGGADNGQSWLSGFLRMRSGLALILLVAIPAICLCLGSTLSRGAARLSGIAGIMFAVWLQSSESLDTWPALRLGFKYSSSHLANLFILTLSIAILLLSRLPAEERGQLDRITLAAGMLGALLTSSAWYLLSVQAIDSLGREADLLLAKAQDATTGELEHHLALMQRLAERWQVLGQLPSPRFWQQETNSYLRDFPQLGVVAVLDERFQPRWVHARKVEHSTWLGRFLHNPEHQGWLQHVLEDNSPHMSKAVRYEHGIFGTLIASPLHLPGQQPWLVVASVNVTGSLKTLIDSKPGGLAVRLFEERSLLFDSNQGRATLFDTPISERLVQLHHGQTWVLHSYVPSAEALGGSRFLATVVLLFGLTLSFLLMLSQRLA
;
A
#
# COMPACT_ATOMS: atom_id res chain seq x y z
N MET A 1 26.44 -6.49 -43.02
CA MET A 1 26.02 -6.60 -41.61
C MET A 1 25.81 -8.08 -41.24
N LYS A 2 26.50 -8.60 -40.22
CA LYS A 2 26.27 -9.98 -39.72
C LYS A 2 24.95 -10.04 -38.95
N THR A 3 24.15 -11.10 -39.11
CA THR A 3 22.83 -11.27 -38.44
C THR A 3 22.86 -11.02 -36.93
N ARG A 4 23.95 -11.44 -36.26
CA ARG A 4 24.14 -11.19 -34.82
C ARG A 4 24.21 -9.71 -34.42
N TYR A 5 24.72 -8.84 -35.30
CA TYR A 5 24.79 -7.41 -35.05
C TYR A 5 23.42 -6.75 -35.26
N LEU A 6 22.65 -7.25 -36.22
CA LEU A 6 21.28 -6.82 -36.43
C LEU A 6 20.41 -7.10 -35.20
N ILE A 7 20.50 -8.31 -34.67
CA ILE A 7 19.81 -8.74 -33.43
C ILE A 7 20.18 -7.80 -32.27
N ALA A 8 21.47 -7.52 -32.09
CA ALA A 8 21.92 -6.62 -31.03
C ALA A 8 21.38 -5.20 -31.21
N GLU A 9 21.42 -4.66 -32.43
CA GLU A 9 20.96 -3.30 -32.72
C GLU A 9 19.44 -3.17 -32.55
N ALA A 10 18.65 -4.12 -33.05
CA ALA A 10 17.20 -4.12 -32.87
C ALA A 10 16.82 -4.18 -31.38
N TYR A 11 17.49 -5.03 -30.59
CA TYR A 11 17.27 -5.11 -29.15
C TYR A 11 17.52 -3.76 -28.44
N LEU A 12 18.64 -3.10 -28.77
CA LEU A 12 19.02 -1.83 -28.15
C LEU A 12 17.99 -0.72 -28.46
N HIS A 13 17.50 -0.64 -29.69
CA HIS A 13 16.48 0.33 -30.08
C HIS A 13 15.13 0.06 -29.40
N VAL A 14 14.65 -1.20 -29.41
CA VAL A 14 13.39 -1.57 -28.75
C VAL A 14 13.45 -1.24 -27.26
N LEU A 15 14.54 -1.58 -26.57
CA LEU A 15 14.69 -1.26 -25.15
C LEU A 15 14.69 0.25 -24.91
N ALA A 16 15.41 1.01 -25.73
CA ALA A 16 15.47 2.46 -25.57
C ALA A 16 14.12 3.14 -25.82
N PHE A 17 13.39 2.72 -26.87
CA PHE A 17 12.04 3.20 -27.14
C PHE A 17 11.06 2.81 -26.03
N ALA A 18 11.19 1.60 -25.47
CA ALA A 18 10.36 1.16 -24.34
C ALA A 18 10.59 2.02 -23.08
N LEU A 19 11.86 2.30 -22.75
CA LEU A 19 12.23 3.16 -21.62
C LEU A 19 11.67 4.57 -21.78
N ILE A 20 11.78 5.16 -22.98
CA ILE A 20 11.20 6.47 -23.29
C ILE A 20 9.67 6.40 -23.20
N GLY A 21 9.03 5.41 -23.84
CA GLY A 21 7.58 5.26 -23.87
C GLY A 21 6.98 5.12 -22.47
N ILE A 22 7.58 4.29 -21.61
CA ILE A 22 7.16 4.11 -20.21
C ILE A 22 7.39 5.38 -19.39
N GLY A 23 8.55 6.02 -19.55
CA GLY A 23 8.86 7.26 -18.84
C GLY A 23 7.90 8.39 -19.22
N VAL A 24 7.63 8.57 -20.51
CA VAL A 24 6.67 9.57 -21.01
C VAL A 24 5.25 9.25 -20.54
N ALA A 25 4.79 8.01 -20.67
CA ALA A 25 3.47 7.61 -20.18
C ALA A 25 3.33 7.82 -18.66
N GLY A 26 4.38 7.53 -17.88
CA GLY A 26 4.42 7.78 -16.44
C GLY A 26 4.34 9.27 -16.08
N LEU A 27 5.09 10.13 -16.78
CA LEU A 27 5.08 11.58 -16.56
C LEU A 27 3.74 12.22 -16.95
N LEU A 28 3.22 11.89 -18.14
CA LEU A 28 1.91 12.36 -18.60
C LEU A 28 0.82 11.88 -17.64
N GLY A 29 0.87 10.60 -17.28
CA GLY A 29 -0.01 10.01 -16.28
C GLY A 29 -0.02 10.76 -14.97
N PHE A 30 1.15 11.03 -14.40
CA PHE A 30 1.28 11.77 -13.15
C PHE A 30 0.66 13.17 -13.24
N SER A 31 0.81 13.87 -14.38
CA SER A 31 0.23 15.21 -14.56
C SER A 31 -1.30 15.25 -14.59
N THR A 32 -1.97 14.12 -14.82
CA THR A 32 -3.43 14.02 -14.83
C THR A 32 -4.04 13.74 -13.45
N ILE A 33 -3.21 13.45 -12.44
CA ILE A 33 -3.69 13.09 -11.11
C ILE A 33 -3.75 14.34 -10.22
N GLU A 34 -4.96 14.80 -9.89
CA GLU A 34 -5.17 16.01 -9.06
C GLU A 34 -4.62 15.86 -7.63
N GLN A 35 -4.80 14.68 -7.03
CA GLN A 35 -4.32 14.36 -5.68
C GLN A 35 -3.48 13.08 -5.73
N PRO A 36 -2.16 13.19 -5.98
CA PRO A 36 -1.30 12.03 -6.10
C PRO A 36 -1.16 11.36 -4.75
N THR A 37 -1.66 10.12 -4.66
CA THR A 37 -1.37 9.22 -3.54
C THR A 37 -0.41 8.13 -4.01
N PRO A 38 0.37 7.52 -3.10
CA PRO A 38 1.25 6.41 -3.46
C PRO A 38 0.49 5.32 -4.22
N HIS A 39 -0.77 5.02 -3.85
CA HIS A 39 -1.59 4.02 -4.55
C HIS A 39 -1.99 4.41 -5.99
N LYS A 40 -2.34 5.68 -6.26
CA LYS A 40 -2.82 6.11 -7.58
C LYS A 40 -1.72 6.18 -8.65
N VAL A 41 -0.46 6.33 -8.25
CA VAL A 41 0.66 6.50 -9.18
C VAL A 41 1.19 5.15 -9.69
N VAL A 42 1.29 4.97 -11.00
CA VAL A 42 1.88 3.76 -11.64
C VAL A 42 3.39 3.71 -11.45
N LEU A 43 4.07 4.81 -11.77
CA LEU A 43 5.52 4.98 -11.69
C LEU A 43 5.82 6.33 -11.05
N LEU A 44 6.76 6.39 -10.11
CA LEU A 44 7.16 7.66 -9.51
C LEU A 44 7.65 8.62 -10.61
N PRO A 45 7.28 9.91 -10.55
CA PRO A 45 7.68 10.90 -11.55
C PRO A 45 9.21 10.99 -11.70
N ASP A 46 9.95 10.91 -10.59
CA ASP A 46 11.42 10.85 -10.61
C ASP A 46 11.92 9.63 -11.38
N SER A 47 11.37 8.43 -11.12
CA SER A 47 11.73 7.21 -11.84
C SER A 47 11.32 7.24 -13.31
N ALA A 48 10.20 7.88 -13.65
CA ALA A 48 9.73 8.06 -15.02
C ALA A 48 10.68 8.97 -15.81
N LEU A 49 11.11 10.08 -15.22
CA LEU A 49 12.14 10.96 -15.80
C LEU A 49 13.44 10.19 -16.05
N MET A 50 13.88 9.38 -15.09
CA MET A 50 15.09 8.56 -15.25
C MET A 50 14.96 7.52 -16.36
N ALA A 51 13.78 6.92 -16.55
CA ALA A 51 13.53 6.02 -17.67
C ALA A 51 13.68 6.75 -19.02
N VAL A 52 13.12 7.96 -19.16
CA VAL A 52 13.30 8.78 -20.38
C VAL A 52 14.78 9.09 -20.62
N LEU A 53 15.49 9.59 -19.60
CA LEU A 53 16.91 9.95 -19.71
C LEU A 53 17.78 8.72 -20.02
N MET A 54 17.46 7.56 -19.46
CA MET A 54 18.19 6.31 -19.70
C MET A 54 17.96 5.78 -21.12
N GLY A 55 16.73 5.86 -21.62
CA GLY A 55 16.43 5.54 -23.02
C GLY A 55 17.16 6.49 -23.98
N GLY A 56 17.20 7.78 -23.67
CA GLY A 56 17.99 8.78 -24.41
C GLY A 56 19.50 8.49 -24.38
N LEU A 57 20.05 8.13 -23.21
CA LEU A 57 21.45 7.72 -23.06
C LEU A 57 21.77 6.49 -23.92
N LEU A 58 20.90 5.48 -23.90
CA LEU A 58 21.05 4.26 -24.68
C LEU A 58 21.01 4.55 -26.19
N LEU A 59 20.05 5.36 -26.67
CA LEU A 59 20.00 5.81 -28.06
C LEU A 59 21.26 6.58 -28.46
N ALA A 60 21.70 7.54 -27.64
CA ALA A 60 22.92 8.30 -27.90
C ALA A 60 24.16 7.39 -27.98
N ALA A 61 24.24 6.35 -27.15
CA ALA A 61 25.31 5.38 -27.18
C ALA A 61 25.25 4.48 -28.42
N THR A 62 24.04 4.06 -28.84
CA THR A 62 23.84 3.25 -30.05
C THR A 62 24.25 4.02 -31.31
N HIS A 63 23.89 5.30 -31.42
CA HIS A 63 24.23 6.14 -32.57
C HIS A 63 25.60 6.85 -32.45
N GLN A 64 26.37 6.58 -31.40
CA GLN A 64 27.66 7.22 -31.12
C GLN A 64 27.60 8.76 -31.06
N ALA A 65 26.46 9.32 -30.67
CA ALA A 65 26.27 10.76 -30.54
C ALA A 65 26.90 11.26 -29.24
N THR A 66 28.23 11.39 -29.20
CA THR A 66 29.02 11.69 -27.99
C THR A 66 28.55 12.94 -27.23
N ARG A 67 28.09 13.98 -27.93
CA ARG A 67 27.52 15.18 -27.30
C ARG A 67 26.23 14.88 -26.53
N LEU A 68 25.30 14.16 -27.16
CA LEU A 68 24.04 13.76 -26.53
C LEU A 68 24.29 12.76 -25.40
N LEU A 69 25.26 11.86 -25.57
CA LEU A 69 25.67 10.92 -24.53
C LEU A 69 26.15 11.66 -23.29
N GLY A 70 27.04 12.65 -23.46
CA GLY A 70 27.52 13.48 -22.35
C GLY A 70 26.39 14.24 -21.66
N LEU A 71 25.47 14.82 -22.43
CA LEU A 71 24.29 15.51 -21.90
C LEU A 71 23.41 14.57 -21.07
N PHE A 72 23.00 13.42 -21.63
CA PHE A 72 22.16 12.48 -20.89
C PHE A 72 22.89 11.91 -19.67
N ALA A 73 24.17 11.55 -19.78
CA ALA A 73 24.95 11.01 -18.67
C ALA A 73 25.10 12.01 -17.52
N THR A 74 25.33 13.29 -17.83
CA THR A 74 25.44 14.36 -16.82
C THR A 74 24.11 14.65 -16.15
N LEU A 75 23.01 14.72 -16.90
CA LEU A 75 21.67 14.89 -16.34
C LEU A 75 21.29 13.71 -15.43
N LEU A 76 21.50 12.48 -15.89
CA LEU A 76 21.21 11.26 -15.12
C LEU A 76 22.08 11.20 -13.86
N GLY A 77 23.38 11.48 -13.98
CA GLY A 77 24.30 11.53 -12.85
C GLY A 77 23.90 12.57 -11.82
N GLY A 78 23.49 13.77 -12.26
CA GLY A 78 23.00 14.83 -11.39
C GLY A 78 21.77 14.40 -10.59
N VAL A 79 20.76 13.81 -11.25
CA VAL A 79 19.53 13.35 -10.58
C VAL A 79 19.80 12.17 -9.63
N VAL A 80 20.69 11.24 -9.99
CA VAL A 80 21.09 10.13 -9.11
C VAL A 80 21.77 10.66 -7.84
N LEU A 81 22.76 11.53 -7.99
CA LEU A 81 23.50 12.10 -6.85
C LEU A 81 22.59 12.94 -5.97
N TYR A 82 21.72 13.75 -6.56
CA TYR A 82 20.67 14.47 -5.84
C TYR A 82 19.80 13.53 -5.01
N THR A 83 19.29 12.45 -5.61
CA THR A 83 18.42 11.48 -4.94
C THR A 83 19.12 10.82 -3.76
N LEU A 84 20.37 10.36 -3.96
CA LEU A 84 21.15 9.70 -2.91
C LEU A 84 21.44 10.63 -1.74
N ALA A 85 21.93 11.84 -2.03
CA ALA A 85 22.22 12.84 -1.00
C ALA A 85 20.95 13.22 -0.23
N HIS A 86 19.85 13.47 -0.94
CA HIS A 86 18.61 13.91 -0.33
C HIS A 86 17.95 12.80 0.50
N ASN A 87 17.99 11.54 0.05
CA ASN A 87 17.49 10.40 0.82
C ASN A 87 18.33 10.16 2.08
N GLN A 88 19.65 10.37 2.02
CA GLN A 88 20.52 10.25 3.18
C GLN A 88 20.26 11.35 4.21
N LEU A 89 20.10 12.60 3.76
CA LEU A 89 19.83 13.74 4.64
C LEU A 89 18.45 13.69 5.29
N ALA A 90 17.43 13.23 4.56
CA ALA A 90 16.06 13.18 5.05
C ALA A 90 15.71 11.88 5.82
N GLY A 91 16.67 10.95 5.98
CA GLY A 91 16.46 9.71 6.72
C GLY A 91 15.61 8.67 5.97
N GLY A 92 15.64 8.67 4.63
CA GLY A 92 14.96 7.68 3.78
C GLY A 92 14.10 8.29 2.67
N ALA A 93 13.80 7.51 1.63
CA ALA A 93 13.07 7.99 0.45
C ALA A 93 11.62 8.43 0.74
N ASP A 94 11.00 7.84 1.77
CA ASP A 94 9.61 8.13 2.16
C ASP A 94 9.47 9.40 3.03
N ASN A 95 10.58 9.94 3.53
CA ASN A 95 10.59 11.07 4.46
C ASN A 95 10.88 12.38 3.74
N GLY A 96 9.84 13.10 3.31
CA GLY A 96 9.97 14.39 2.61
C GLY A 96 9.75 14.27 1.10
N GLN A 97 9.59 15.43 0.45
CA GLN A 97 9.19 15.53 -0.96
C GLN A 97 10.41 15.76 -1.87
N SER A 98 10.33 15.22 -3.09
CA SER A 98 11.25 15.52 -4.17
C SER A 98 11.08 16.96 -4.62
N TRP A 99 12.19 17.68 -4.80
CA TRP A 99 12.15 19.03 -5.37
C TRP A 99 11.89 19.02 -6.88
N LEU A 100 12.14 17.89 -7.55
CA LEU A 100 11.89 17.72 -8.97
C LEU A 100 10.40 17.55 -9.28
N SER A 101 9.73 16.71 -8.49
CA SER A 101 8.34 16.31 -8.76
C SER A 101 7.31 16.80 -7.75
N GLY A 102 7.75 17.33 -6.60
CA GLY A 102 6.86 17.67 -5.48
C GLY A 102 6.25 16.45 -4.79
N PHE A 103 6.71 15.22 -5.11
CA PHE A 103 6.13 13.97 -4.64
C PHE A 103 7.17 13.04 -4.00
N LEU A 104 6.88 11.74 -3.88
CA LEU A 104 7.82 10.73 -3.38
C LEU A 104 9.06 10.61 -4.28
N ARG A 105 10.22 10.54 -3.62
CA ARG A 105 11.53 10.40 -4.28
C ARG A 105 11.80 8.98 -4.73
N MET A 106 12.65 8.86 -5.73
CA MET A 106 13.19 7.57 -6.17
C MET A 106 13.94 6.86 -5.02
N ARG A 107 13.78 5.54 -4.94
CA ARG A 107 14.44 4.71 -3.93
C ARG A 107 15.96 4.67 -4.14
N SER A 108 16.72 4.68 -3.05
CA SER A 108 18.19 4.67 -3.09
C SER A 108 18.76 3.43 -3.79
N GLY A 109 18.10 2.27 -3.68
CA GLY A 109 18.52 1.06 -4.41
C GLY A 109 18.56 1.27 -5.93
N LEU A 110 17.51 1.87 -6.49
CA LEU A 110 17.45 2.16 -7.93
C LEU A 110 18.51 3.21 -8.32
N ALA A 111 18.71 4.23 -7.48
CA ALA A 111 19.73 5.25 -7.69
C ALA A 111 21.16 4.64 -7.75
N LEU A 112 21.48 3.71 -6.85
CA LEU A 112 22.78 3.02 -6.83
C LEU A 112 23.00 2.18 -8.09
N ILE A 113 21.97 1.51 -8.60
CA ILE A 113 22.10 0.73 -9.84
C ILE A 113 22.34 1.65 -11.03
N LEU A 114 21.62 2.77 -11.10
CA LEU A 114 21.83 3.77 -12.15
C LEU A 114 23.23 4.39 -12.07
N LEU A 115 23.77 4.60 -10.86
CA LEU A 115 25.15 5.07 -10.65
C LEU A 115 26.19 4.15 -11.30
N VAL A 116 25.93 2.84 -11.36
CA VAL A 116 26.80 1.85 -12.03
C VAL A 116 26.47 1.73 -13.53
N ALA A 117 25.20 1.79 -13.90
CA ALA A 117 24.78 1.62 -15.29
C ALA A 117 25.22 2.77 -16.21
N ILE A 118 25.13 4.02 -15.75
CA ILE A 118 25.55 5.21 -16.52
C ILE A 118 27.01 5.09 -17.00
N PRO A 119 28.02 4.94 -16.11
CA PRO A 119 29.40 4.81 -16.56
C PRO A 119 29.62 3.55 -17.38
N ALA A 120 28.95 2.43 -17.08
CA ALA A 120 29.07 1.21 -17.88
C ALA A 120 28.66 1.41 -19.35
N ILE A 121 27.58 2.16 -19.60
CA ILE A 121 27.14 2.52 -20.96
C ILE A 121 28.17 3.44 -21.63
N CYS A 122 28.67 4.46 -20.93
CA CYS A 122 29.71 5.35 -21.46
C CYS A 122 31.01 4.58 -21.82
N LEU A 123 31.43 3.65 -20.97
CA LEU A 123 32.62 2.82 -21.17
C LEU A 123 32.52 1.88 -22.38
N CYS A 124 31.31 1.58 -22.87
CA CYS A 124 31.13 0.78 -24.09
C CYS A 124 31.66 1.48 -25.36
N LEU A 125 31.84 2.81 -25.32
CA LEU A 125 32.45 3.59 -26.41
C LEU A 125 33.97 3.68 -26.30
N GLY A 126 34.55 3.30 -25.16
CA GLY A 126 35.98 3.46 -24.86
C GLY A 126 36.89 2.36 -25.43
N SER A 127 38.08 2.27 -24.82
CA SER A 127 39.12 1.30 -25.17
C SER A 127 38.70 -0.15 -24.87
N THR A 128 39.53 -1.12 -25.28
CA THR A 128 39.30 -2.55 -25.02
C THR A 128 39.14 -2.86 -23.54
N LEU A 129 39.92 -2.20 -22.68
CA LEU A 129 39.84 -2.33 -21.21
C LEU A 129 38.50 -1.77 -20.69
N SER A 130 38.09 -0.58 -21.15
CA SER A 130 36.80 0.04 -20.80
C SER A 130 35.62 -0.86 -21.18
N ARG A 131 35.67 -1.47 -22.38
CA ARG A 131 34.66 -2.43 -22.82
C ARG A 131 34.67 -3.70 -21.97
N GLY A 132 35.83 -4.15 -21.49
CA GLY A 132 35.95 -5.24 -20.53
C GLY A 132 35.25 -4.94 -19.20
N ALA A 133 35.49 -3.74 -18.63
CA ALA A 133 34.82 -3.29 -17.41
C ALA A 133 33.30 -3.16 -17.58
N ALA A 134 32.83 -2.63 -18.72
CA ALA A 134 31.42 -2.59 -19.05
C ALA A 134 30.78 -3.98 -19.13
N ARG A 135 31.49 -4.98 -19.69
CA ARG A 135 31.03 -6.37 -19.73
C ARG A 135 30.88 -6.98 -18.34
N LEU A 136 31.89 -6.79 -17.49
CA LEU A 136 31.83 -7.28 -16.10
C LEU A 136 30.65 -6.64 -15.36
N SER A 137 30.44 -5.34 -15.56
CA SER A 137 29.29 -4.62 -14.99
C SER A 137 27.95 -5.17 -15.49
N GLY A 138 27.83 -5.48 -16.79
CA GLY A 138 26.63 -6.12 -17.34
C GLY A 138 26.39 -7.54 -16.80
N ILE A 139 27.43 -8.37 -16.66
CA ILE A 139 27.29 -9.71 -16.06
C ILE A 139 26.87 -9.61 -14.60
N ALA A 140 27.52 -8.72 -13.83
CA ALA A 140 27.18 -8.47 -12.44
C ALA A 140 25.74 -7.98 -12.29
N GLY A 141 25.28 -7.08 -13.18
CA GLY A 141 23.91 -6.59 -13.21
C GLY A 141 22.87 -7.69 -13.49
N ILE A 142 23.15 -8.63 -14.40
CA ILE A 142 22.27 -9.79 -14.65
C ILE A 142 22.19 -10.68 -13.41
N MET A 143 23.35 -11.05 -12.83
CA MET A 143 23.39 -11.89 -11.63
C MET A 143 22.64 -11.22 -10.47
N PHE A 144 22.80 -9.91 -10.32
CA PHE A 144 22.12 -9.13 -9.31
C PHE A 144 20.61 -9.06 -9.53
N ALA A 145 20.13 -8.87 -10.76
CA ALA A 145 18.69 -8.88 -11.07
C ALA A 145 18.05 -10.25 -10.80
N VAL A 146 18.72 -11.35 -11.16
CA VAL A 146 18.27 -12.71 -10.87
C VAL A 146 18.24 -12.97 -9.36
N TRP A 147 19.29 -12.54 -8.66
CA TRP A 147 19.35 -12.64 -7.21
C TRP A 147 18.21 -11.87 -6.54
N LEU A 148 17.97 -10.61 -6.93
CA LEU A 148 16.87 -9.80 -6.41
C LEU A 148 15.50 -10.46 -6.62
N GLN A 149 15.27 -11.03 -7.80
CA GLN A 149 14.01 -11.72 -8.10
C GLN A 149 13.82 -12.99 -7.24
N SER A 150 14.91 -13.66 -6.87
CA SER A 150 14.87 -14.80 -5.94
C SER A 150 14.79 -14.37 -4.46
N SER A 151 15.39 -13.24 -4.11
CA SER A 151 15.44 -12.74 -2.73
C SER A 151 14.18 -12.01 -2.32
N GLU A 152 13.33 -11.56 -3.24
CA GLU A 152 12.03 -10.96 -2.90
C GLU A 152 11.11 -11.93 -2.11
N SER A 153 11.35 -13.23 -2.19
CA SER A 153 10.70 -14.24 -1.32
C SER A 153 11.26 -14.26 0.11
N LEU A 154 12.42 -13.64 0.34
CA LEU A 154 13.15 -13.60 1.60
C LEU A 154 13.22 -12.14 2.06
N ASP A 155 12.30 -11.76 2.93
CA ASP A 155 11.93 -10.41 3.42
C ASP A 155 13.05 -9.55 4.07
N THR A 156 14.29 -9.66 3.60
CA THR A 156 15.47 -9.57 4.46
C THR A 156 16.18 -8.21 4.37
N TRP A 157 15.99 -7.40 3.30
CA TRP A 157 16.81 -6.18 3.06
C TRP A 157 15.98 -4.98 2.57
N PRO A 158 15.40 -4.16 3.46
CA PRO A 158 14.62 -2.97 3.10
C PRO A 158 15.39 -1.93 2.27
N ALA A 159 16.71 -1.83 2.48
CA ALA A 159 17.57 -0.82 1.85
C ALA A 159 17.79 -1.04 0.35
N LEU A 160 17.63 -2.29 -0.14
CA LEU A 160 17.84 -2.66 -1.55
C LEU A 160 16.55 -2.61 -2.38
N ARG A 161 15.44 -2.09 -1.82
CA ARG A 161 14.19 -1.96 -2.56
C ARG A 161 14.32 -0.99 -3.72
N LEU A 162 13.86 -1.45 -4.87
CA LEU A 162 13.93 -0.70 -6.13
C LEU A 162 12.62 0.02 -6.42
N GLY A 163 11.50 -0.65 -6.20
CA GLY A 163 10.17 -0.08 -6.31
C GLY A 163 9.61 0.40 -4.97
N PHE A 164 8.65 1.32 -5.07
CA PHE A 164 7.83 1.76 -3.94
C PHE A 164 6.58 0.88 -3.75
N LYS A 165 6.23 0.08 -4.77
CA LYS A 165 5.20 -0.96 -4.77
C LYS A 165 5.76 -2.27 -5.27
N TYR A 166 5.08 -3.36 -4.95
CA TYR A 166 5.43 -4.68 -5.44
C TYR A 166 5.53 -4.73 -6.98
N SER A 167 4.51 -4.27 -7.70
CA SER A 167 4.50 -4.27 -9.18
C SER A 167 5.64 -3.42 -9.77
N SER A 168 5.96 -2.28 -9.16
CA SER A 168 7.06 -1.41 -9.59
C SER A 168 8.43 -2.06 -9.35
N SER A 169 8.61 -2.84 -8.29
CA SER A 169 9.87 -3.57 -8.03
C SER A 169 10.14 -4.63 -9.11
N HIS A 170 9.13 -5.42 -9.49
CA HIS A 170 9.25 -6.40 -10.59
C HIS A 170 9.60 -5.73 -11.91
N LEU A 171 8.97 -4.60 -12.20
CA LEU A 171 9.27 -3.83 -13.40
C LEU A 171 10.71 -3.29 -13.37
N ALA A 172 11.16 -2.76 -12.24
CA ALA A 172 12.53 -2.29 -12.07
C ALA A 172 13.53 -3.44 -12.26
N ASN A 173 13.29 -4.61 -11.66
CA ASN A 173 14.12 -5.82 -11.83
C ASN A 173 14.21 -6.23 -13.31
N LEU A 174 13.09 -6.26 -14.03
CA LEU A 174 13.05 -6.56 -15.46
C LEU A 174 13.88 -5.54 -16.28
N PHE A 175 13.80 -4.26 -15.92
CA PHE A 175 14.61 -3.22 -16.58
C PHE A 175 16.09 -3.35 -16.28
N ILE A 176 16.48 -3.71 -15.06
CA ILE A 176 17.88 -3.93 -14.72
C ILE A 176 18.44 -5.12 -15.50
N LEU A 177 17.67 -6.20 -15.60
CA LEU A 177 18.03 -7.37 -16.39
C LEU A 177 18.23 -7.00 -17.86
N THR A 178 17.25 -6.34 -18.47
CA THR A 178 17.28 -5.97 -19.89
C THR A 178 18.34 -4.90 -20.20
N LEU A 179 18.53 -3.92 -19.32
CA LEU A 179 19.59 -2.91 -19.44
C LEU A 179 20.99 -3.55 -19.32
N SER A 180 21.15 -4.52 -18.43
CA SER A 180 22.41 -5.26 -18.29
C SER A 180 22.74 -6.07 -19.54
N ILE A 181 21.73 -6.69 -20.17
CA ILE A 181 21.87 -7.35 -21.48
C ILE A 181 22.24 -6.31 -22.56
N ALA A 182 21.61 -5.13 -22.55
CA ALA A 182 21.95 -4.05 -23.48
C ALA A 182 23.41 -3.60 -23.34
N ILE A 183 23.93 -3.44 -22.12
CA ILE A 183 25.35 -3.12 -21.86
C ILE A 183 26.26 -4.22 -22.45
N LEU A 184 25.92 -5.50 -22.26
CA LEU A 184 26.68 -6.61 -22.85
C LEU A 184 26.70 -6.58 -24.37
N LEU A 185 25.54 -6.37 -25.00
CA LEU A 185 25.41 -6.29 -26.46
C LEU A 185 26.19 -5.09 -27.01
N LEU A 186 26.02 -3.91 -26.41
CA LEU A 186 26.69 -2.68 -26.82
C LEU A 186 28.22 -2.77 -26.71
N SER A 187 28.74 -3.42 -25.67
CA SER A 187 30.18 -3.65 -25.47
C SER A 187 30.82 -4.61 -26.50
N ARG A 188 29.99 -5.41 -27.20
CA ARG A 188 30.41 -6.37 -28.23
C ARG A 188 30.14 -5.88 -29.65
N LEU A 189 29.26 -4.90 -29.81
CA LEU A 189 28.91 -4.32 -31.10
C LEU A 189 30.05 -3.42 -31.62
N PRO A 190 30.67 -3.74 -32.78
CA PRO A 190 31.69 -2.90 -33.40
C PRO A 190 31.15 -1.51 -33.73
N ALA A 191 32.02 -0.49 -33.73
CA ALA A 191 31.60 0.89 -34.02
C ALA A 191 31.04 1.06 -35.45
N GLU A 192 31.58 0.33 -36.42
CA GLU A 192 31.18 0.41 -37.84
C GLU A 192 29.78 -0.16 -38.12
N GLU A 193 29.30 -1.06 -37.26
CA GLU A 193 28.03 -1.79 -37.42
C GLU A 193 26.90 -1.15 -36.60
N ARG A 194 27.09 0.09 -36.12
CA ARG A 194 26.12 0.84 -35.31
C ARG A 194 25.34 1.84 -36.15
N GLY A 195 24.02 1.92 -35.96
CA GLY A 195 23.16 2.87 -36.65
C GLY A 195 22.84 2.48 -38.10
N GLN A 196 22.87 1.18 -38.43
CA GLN A 196 22.65 0.68 -39.80
C GLN A 196 21.20 0.29 -40.09
N LEU A 197 20.31 0.34 -39.09
CA LEU A 197 18.89 0.11 -39.28
C LEU A 197 18.27 1.22 -40.13
N ASP A 198 17.46 0.82 -41.11
CA ASP A 198 16.71 1.74 -41.95
C ASP A 198 15.56 2.40 -41.16
N ARG A 199 15.10 3.54 -41.69
CA ARG A 199 14.08 4.36 -41.03
C ARG A 199 12.74 3.63 -40.88
N ILE A 200 12.40 2.71 -41.78
CA ILE A 200 11.14 1.97 -41.73
C ILE A 200 11.21 0.95 -40.59
N THR A 201 12.29 0.19 -40.50
CA THR A 201 12.54 -0.72 -39.38
C THR A 201 12.55 0.01 -38.03
N LEU A 202 13.19 1.19 -37.96
CA LEU A 202 13.18 2.02 -36.75
C LEU A 202 11.77 2.53 -36.40
N ALA A 203 11.02 3.03 -37.37
CA ALA A 203 9.65 3.50 -37.16
C ALA A 203 8.74 2.37 -36.68
N ALA A 204 8.90 1.16 -37.24
CA ALA A 204 8.11 0.00 -36.86
C ALA A 204 8.42 -0.45 -35.41
N GLY A 205 9.71 -0.46 -35.03
CA GLY A 205 10.12 -0.72 -33.65
C GLY A 205 9.64 0.35 -32.66
N MET A 206 9.71 1.62 -33.04
CA MET A 206 9.24 2.75 -32.24
C MET A 206 7.72 2.66 -32.02
N LEU A 207 6.93 2.44 -33.07
CA LEU A 207 5.48 2.30 -32.96
C LEU A 207 5.09 1.08 -32.11
N GLY A 208 5.76 -0.06 -32.31
CA GLY A 208 5.54 -1.26 -31.51
C GLY A 208 5.84 -1.04 -30.02
N ALA A 209 6.98 -0.43 -29.71
CA ALA A 209 7.36 -0.09 -28.34
C ALA A 209 6.38 0.91 -27.71
N LEU A 210 5.98 1.97 -28.41
CA LEU A 210 5.03 2.97 -27.91
C LEU A 210 3.63 2.37 -27.66
N LEU A 211 3.12 1.56 -28.58
CA LEU A 211 1.84 0.85 -28.40
C LEU A 211 1.91 -0.09 -27.20
N THR A 212 3.01 -0.83 -27.06
CA THR A 212 3.23 -1.73 -25.93
C THR A 212 3.31 -0.97 -24.61
N SER A 213 4.09 0.12 -24.53
CA SER A 213 4.20 0.97 -23.35
C SER A 213 2.86 1.60 -22.98
N SER A 214 2.07 2.02 -23.96
CA SER A 214 0.74 2.58 -23.75
C SER A 214 -0.23 1.53 -23.22
N ALA A 215 -0.25 0.34 -23.81
CA ALA A 215 -1.07 -0.78 -23.34
C ALA A 215 -0.69 -1.21 -21.91
N TRP A 216 0.61 -1.32 -21.62
CA TRP A 216 1.11 -1.59 -20.27
C TRP A 216 0.64 -0.53 -19.27
N TYR A 217 0.73 0.75 -19.64
CA TYR A 217 0.34 1.85 -18.76
C TYR A 217 -1.17 1.83 -18.49
N LEU A 218 -2.01 1.70 -19.53
CA LEU A 218 -3.46 1.64 -19.40
C LEU A 218 -3.91 0.43 -18.56
N LEU A 219 -3.33 -0.74 -18.77
CA LEU A 219 -3.59 -1.92 -17.94
C LEU A 219 -3.17 -1.71 -16.48
N SER A 220 -2.07 -1.01 -16.25
CA SER A 220 -1.61 -0.68 -14.89
C SER A 220 -2.56 0.28 -14.19
N VAL A 221 -3.05 1.31 -14.89
CA VAL A 221 -4.08 2.23 -14.36
C VAL A 221 -5.37 1.47 -14.06
N GLN A 222 -5.84 0.65 -15.00
CA GLN A 222 -7.05 -0.15 -14.81
C GLN A 222 -6.94 -1.10 -13.60
N ALA A 223 -5.77 -1.71 -13.39
CA ALA A 223 -5.52 -2.56 -12.23
C ALA A 223 -5.55 -1.77 -10.92
N ILE A 224 -4.94 -0.58 -10.88
CA ILE A 224 -4.97 0.33 -9.73
C ILE A 224 -6.41 0.76 -9.40
N ASP A 225 -7.19 1.15 -10.41
CA ASP A 225 -8.57 1.58 -10.25
C ASP A 225 -9.48 0.43 -9.81
N SER A 226 -9.28 -0.77 -10.37
CA SER A 226 -10.04 -1.95 -9.96
C SER A 226 -9.78 -2.30 -8.51
N LEU A 227 -8.51 -2.29 -8.09
CA LEU A 227 -8.14 -2.53 -6.69
C LEU A 227 -8.68 -1.44 -5.76
N GLY A 228 -8.68 -0.18 -6.22
CA GLY A 228 -9.28 0.94 -5.49
C GLY A 228 -10.78 0.77 -5.27
N ARG A 229 -11.54 0.41 -6.31
CA ARG A 229 -12.98 0.15 -6.19
C ARG A 229 -13.30 -1.02 -5.27
N GLU A 230 -12.51 -2.09 -5.35
CA GLU A 230 -12.69 -3.26 -4.47
C GLU A 230 -12.41 -2.89 -3.00
N ALA A 231 -11.35 -2.10 -2.76
CA ALA A 231 -11.06 -1.53 -1.46
C ALA A 231 -12.18 -0.63 -0.95
N ASP A 232 -12.70 0.28 -1.76
CA ASP A 232 -13.82 1.17 -1.39
C ASP A 232 -15.08 0.39 -1.02
N LEU A 233 -15.42 -0.65 -1.79
CA LEU A 233 -16.56 -1.53 -1.51
C LEU A 233 -16.36 -2.32 -0.21
N LEU A 234 -15.15 -2.82 0.04
CA LEU A 234 -14.81 -3.49 1.28
C LEU A 234 -14.94 -2.54 2.48
N LEU A 235 -14.41 -1.31 2.35
CA LEU A 235 -14.51 -0.32 3.41
C LEU A 235 -15.93 0.15 3.65
N ALA A 236 -16.75 0.31 2.61
CA ALA A 236 -18.17 0.64 2.76
C ALA A 236 -18.92 -0.45 3.52
N LYS A 237 -18.73 -1.73 3.15
CA LYS A 237 -19.31 -2.86 3.88
C LYS A 237 -18.84 -2.92 5.33
N ALA A 238 -17.54 -2.70 5.57
CA ALA A 238 -16.98 -2.69 6.91
C ALA A 238 -17.54 -1.52 7.74
N GLN A 239 -17.70 -0.34 7.15
CA GLN A 239 -18.31 0.83 7.79
C GLN A 239 -19.77 0.54 8.16
N ASP A 240 -20.59 0.07 7.22
CA ASP A 240 -22.01 -0.22 7.45
C ASP A 240 -22.19 -1.31 8.51
N ALA A 241 -21.39 -2.37 8.44
CA ALA A 241 -21.43 -3.46 9.40
C ALA A 241 -20.97 -3.01 10.81
N THR A 242 -19.92 -2.19 10.91
CA THR A 242 -19.44 -1.66 12.19
C THR A 242 -20.46 -0.73 12.81
N THR A 243 -21.02 0.19 12.03
CA THR A 243 -22.00 1.18 12.49
C THR A 243 -23.28 0.46 12.94
N GLY A 244 -23.82 -0.44 12.11
CA GLY A 244 -25.03 -1.19 12.42
C GLY A 244 -24.90 -2.08 13.67
N GLU A 245 -23.76 -2.75 13.85
CA GLU A 245 -23.51 -3.59 15.04
C GLU A 245 -23.42 -2.75 16.33
N LEU A 246 -22.79 -1.58 16.27
CA LEU A 246 -22.66 -0.70 17.44
C LEU A 246 -23.99 -0.02 17.79
N GLU A 247 -24.73 0.46 16.78
CA GLU A 247 -26.09 0.99 16.97
C GLU A 247 -27.03 -0.08 17.55
N HIS A 248 -26.89 -1.34 17.10
CA HIS A 248 -27.63 -2.45 17.67
C HIS A 248 -27.35 -2.64 19.15
N HIS A 249 -26.07 -2.66 19.56
CA HIS A 249 -25.70 -2.79 20.96
C HIS A 249 -26.15 -1.60 21.82
N LEU A 250 -26.08 -0.37 21.30
CA LEU A 250 -26.60 0.83 21.98
C LEU A 250 -28.10 0.71 22.22
N ALA A 251 -28.87 0.35 21.19
CA ALA A 251 -30.31 0.17 21.29
C ALA A 251 -30.69 -0.97 22.26
N LEU A 252 -29.91 -2.05 22.32
CA LEU A 252 -30.11 -3.13 23.29
C LEU A 252 -29.96 -2.64 24.74
N MET A 253 -28.94 -1.84 25.02
CA MET A 253 -28.70 -1.30 26.37
C MET A 253 -29.74 -0.26 26.76
N GLN A 254 -30.16 0.58 25.80
CA GLN A 254 -31.26 1.52 26.02
C GLN A 254 -32.57 0.79 26.36
N ARG A 255 -32.94 -0.24 25.59
CA ARG A 255 -34.15 -1.04 25.88
C ARG A 255 -34.08 -1.74 27.23
N LEU A 256 -32.89 -2.20 27.63
CA LEU A 256 -32.67 -2.80 28.95
C LEU A 256 -32.92 -1.78 30.07
N ALA A 257 -32.38 -0.56 29.93
CA ALA A 257 -32.61 0.52 30.88
C ALA A 257 -34.09 0.92 30.93
N GLU A 258 -34.71 1.24 29.77
CA GLU A 258 -36.11 1.63 29.64
C GLU A 258 -37.06 0.62 30.28
N ARG A 259 -36.83 -0.67 30.07
CA ARG A 259 -37.66 -1.72 30.66
C ARG A 259 -37.69 -1.64 32.19
N TRP A 260 -36.56 -1.35 32.83
CA TRP A 260 -36.51 -1.23 34.28
C TRP A 260 -37.04 0.12 34.78
N GLN A 261 -36.89 1.19 34.00
CA GLN A 261 -37.55 2.47 34.29
C GLN A 261 -39.07 2.30 34.35
N VAL A 262 -39.65 1.54 33.41
CA VAL A 262 -41.10 1.24 33.38
C VAL A 262 -41.53 0.44 34.62
N LEU A 263 -40.69 -0.48 35.11
CA LEU A 263 -40.98 -1.21 36.35
C LEU A 263 -40.89 -0.33 37.61
N GLY A 264 -40.25 0.85 37.51
CA GLY A 264 -40.13 1.82 38.60
C GLY A 264 -39.26 1.35 39.77
N GLN A 265 -38.65 0.18 39.66
CA GLN A 265 -37.77 -0.41 40.65
C GLN A 265 -36.75 -1.30 39.97
N LEU A 266 -35.64 -1.53 40.66
CA LEU A 266 -34.64 -2.45 40.17
C LEU A 266 -35.13 -3.90 40.21
N PRO A 267 -34.67 -4.77 39.28
CA PRO A 267 -35.04 -6.18 39.27
C PRO A 267 -34.55 -6.93 40.52
N SER A 268 -35.24 -8.02 40.85
CA SER A 268 -34.75 -8.97 41.86
C SER A 268 -33.42 -9.61 41.41
N PRO A 269 -32.51 -10.01 42.33
CA PRO A 269 -31.22 -10.59 41.96
C PRO A 269 -31.32 -11.82 41.02
N ARG A 270 -32.36 -12.66 41.19
CA ARG A 270 -32.61 -13.82 40.32
C ARG A 270 -33.02 -13.40 38.92
N PHE A 271 -33.90 -12.39 38.82
CA PHE A 271 -34.34 -11.86 37.54
C PHE A 271 -33.18 -11.20 36.80
N TRP A 272 -32.40 -10.37 37.49
CA TRP A 272 -31.16 -9.78 36.96
C TRP A 272 -30.23 -10.85 36.38
N GLN A 273 -29.91 -11.88 37.17
CA GLN A 273 -29.00 -12.94 36.73
C GLN A 273 -29.52 -13.70 35.50
N GLN A 274 -30.81 -14.03 35.46
CA GLN A 274 -31.42 -14.70 34.30
C GLN A 274 -31.39 -13.81 33.05
N GLU A 275 -31.70 -12.53 33.22
CA GLU A 275 -31.74 -11.56 32.14
C GLU A 275 -30.34 -11.32 31.56
N THR A 276 -29.35 -11.01 32.40
CA THR A 276 -27.96 -10.82 31.95
C THR A 276 -27.36 -12.07 31.35
N ASN A 277 -27.66 -13.26 31.87
CA ASN A 277 -27.24 -14.51 31.27
C ASN A 277 -27.78 -14.66 29.85
N SER A 278 -29.02 -14.25 29.61
CA SER A 278 -29.64 -14.31 28.28
C SER A 278 -28.95 -13.35 27.32
N TYR A 279 -28.72 -12.09 27.71
CA TYR A 279 -27.96 -11.13 26.89
C TYR A 279 -26.54 -11.60 26.59
N LEU A 280 -25.79 -12.04 27.61
CA LEU A 280 -24.44 -12.55 27.38
C LEU A 280 -24.46 -13.83 26.54
N ARG A 281 -25.44 -14.73 26.68
CA ARG A 281 -25.51 -15.91 25.82
C ARG A 281 -25.79 -15.53 24.36
N ASP A 282 -26.75 -14.64 24.14
CA ASP A 282 -27.28 -14.34 22.81
C ASP A 282 -26.39 -13.35 22.03
N PHE A 283 -25.59 -12.53 22.74
CA PHE A 283 -24.64 -11.57 22.15
C PHE A 283 -23.19 -11.90 22.57
N PRO A 284 -22.45 -12.70 21.77
CA PRO A 284 -21.09 -13.14 22.07
C PRO A 284 -20.09 -12.00 22.33
N GLN A 285 -20.32 -10.83 21.71
CA GLN A 285 -19.44 -9.66 21.80
C GLN A 285 -19.57 -8.92 23.13
N LEU A 286 -20.63 -9.18 23.90
CA LEU A 286 -20.79 -8.64 25.25
C LEU A 286 -19.93 -9.42 26.25
N GLY A 287 -19.12 -8.67 27.00
CA GLY A 287 -18.20 -9.20 28.00
C GLY A 287 -18.72 -9.11 29.44
N VAL A 288 -19.36 -7.98 29.77
CA VAL A 288 -19.98 -7.71 31.08
C VAL A 288 -21.20 -6.82 30.89
N VAL A 289 -22.21 -7.01 31.74
CA VAL A 289 -23.32 -6.08 31.95
C VAL A 289 -23.34 -5.71 33.44
N ALA A 290 -23.49 -4.44 33.76
CA ALA A 290 -23.49 -3.96 35.14
C ALA A 290 -24.47 -2.80 35.34
N VAL A 291 -24.88 -2.60 36.59
CA VAL A 291 -25.64 -1.44 37.04
C VAL A 291 -24.76 -0.62 37.98
N LEU A 292 -24.55 0.64 37.64
CA LEU A 292 -23.77 1.59 38.42
C LEU A 292 -24.71 2.54 39.16
N ASP A 293 -24.37 2.84 40.41
CA ASP A 293 -25.09 3.83 41.20
C ASP A 293 -24.67 5.28 40.86
N GLU A 294 -25.20 6.25 41.61
CA GLU A 294 -24.91 7.68 41.46
C GLU A 294 -23.44 8.07 41.69
N ARG A 295 -22.62 7.17 42.26
CA ARG A 295 -21.18 7.37 42.44
C ARG A 295 -20.36 6.55 41.44
N PHE A 296 -21.01 6.05 40.39
CA PHE A 296 -20.46 5.13 39.40
C PHE A 296 -19.89 3.85 40.01
N GLN A 297 -20.36 3.46 41.19
CA GLN A 297 -19.95 2.22 41.83
C GLN A 297 -20.81 1.07 41.32
N PRO A 298 -20.21 -0.06 40.92
CA PRO A 298 -20.94 -1.21 40.43
C PRO A 298 -21.76 -1.84 41.57
N ARG A 299 -23.08 -1.78 41.47
CA ARG A 299 -24.02 -2.44 42.41
C ARG A 299 -24.30 -3.87 42.01
N TRP A 300 -24.49 -4.09 40.72
CA TRP A 300 -24.65 -5.41 40.14
C TRP A 300 -23.74 -5.56 38.95
N VAL A 301 -23.07 -6.70 38.88
CA VAL A 301 -22.14 -7.03 37.80
C VAL A 301 -22.37 -8.47 37.40
N HIS A 302 -22.52 -8.70 36.11
CA HIS A 302 -22.53 -10.03 35.56
C HIS A 302 -21.61 -10.07 34.33
N ALA A 303 -20.54 -10.86 34.43
CA ALA A 303 -19.50 -10.95 33.42
C ALA A 303 -19.38 -12.38 32.90
N ARG A 304 -19.09 -12.52 31.60
CA ARG A 304 -18.85 -13.83 30.98
C ARG A 304 -17.59 -14.49 31.53
N LYS A 305 -16.57 -13.67 31.81
CA LYS A 305 -15.28 -14.10 32.35
C LYS A 305 -14.78 -13.10 33.38
N VAL A 306 -13.92 -13.56 34.27
CA VAL A 306 -13.37 -12.75 35.37
C VAL A 306 -12.58 -11.56 34.82
N GLU A 307 -11.91 -11.71 33.68
CA GLU A 307 -11.12 -10.66 33.06
C GLU A 307 -11.98 -9.45 32.64
N HIS A 308 -13.24 -9.69 32.22
CA HIS A 308 -14.16 -8.61 31.85
C HIS A 308 -14.62 -7.79 33.06
N SER A 309 -14.87 -8.44 34.21
CA SER A 309 -15.16 -7.72 35.45
C SER A 309 -13.96 -6.93 35.98
N THR A 310 -12.75 -7.50 35.90
CA THR A 310 -11.52 -6.81 36.31
C THR A 310 -11.23 -5.61 35.42
N TRP A 311 -11.48 -5.74 34.11
CA TRP A 311 -11.37 -4.62 33.16
C TRP A 311 -12.38 -3.51 33.48
N LEU A 312 -13.65 -3.84 33.76
CA LEU A 312 -14.65 -2.83 34.15
C LEU A 312 -14.21 -2.09 35.42
N GLY A 313 -13.71 -2.81 36.42
CA GLY A 313 -13.14 -2.20 37.62
C GLY A 313 -12.04 -1.19 37.28
N ARG A 314 -11.05 -1.55 36.47
CA ARG A 314 -9.98 -0.63 36.02
C ARG A 314 -10.52 0.55 35.22
N PHE A 315 -11.49 0.31 34.34
CA PHE A 315 -12.12 1.34 33.53
C PHE A 315 -12.77 2.42 34.40
N LEU A 316 -13.52 2.02 35.43
CA LEU A 316 -14.24 2.93 36.34
C LEU A 316 -13.33 3.72 37.29
N HIS A 317 -12.10 3.24 37.55
CA HIS A 317 -11.12 3.95 38.38
C HIS A 317 -10.38 5.07 37.62
N ASN A 318 -10.52 5.16 36.29
CA ASN A 318 -9.91 6.24 35.52
C ASN A 318 -10.76 7.53 35.61
N PRO A 319 -10.22 8.66 36.11
CA PRO A 319 -10.96 9.93 36.21
C PRO A 319 -11.52 10.44 34.88
N GLU A 320 -10.83 10.20 33.75
CA GLU A 320 -11.29 10.62 32.43
C GLU A 320 -12.62 9.95 32.06
N HIS A 321 -12.77 8.67 32.40
CA HIS A 321 -13.99 7.91 32.12
C HIS A 321 -15.13 8.30 33.06
N GLN A 322 -14.85 8.78 34.27
CA GLN A 322 -15.89 9.30 35.16
C GLN A 322 -16.52 10.59 34.61
N GLY A 323 -15.70 11.47 34.01
CA GLY A 323 -16.21 12.64 33.28
C GLY A 323 -17.11 12.24 32.11
N TRP A 324 -16.74 11.18 31.37
CA TRP A 324 -17.59 10.64 30.31
C TRP A 324 -18.91 10.04 30.84
N LEU A 325 -18.88 9.25 31.92
CA LEU A 325 -20.10 8.69 32.55
C LEU A 325 -21.06 9.79 33.03
N GLN A 326 -20.52 10.86 33.60
CA GLN A 326 -21.29 12.04 33.98
C GLN A 326 -21.96 12.68 32.77
N HIS A 327 -21.25 12.81 31.65
CA HIS A 327 -21.83 13.33 30.41
C HIS A 327 -22.97 12.45 29.87
N VAL A 328 -22.91 11.12 30.02
CA VAL A 328 -24.03 10.22 29.67
C VAL A 328 -25.30 10.53 30.47
N LEU A 329 -25.15 10.85 31.76
CA LEU A 329 -26.27 11.23 32.60
C LEU A 329 -26.83 12.61 32.23
N GLU A 330 -25.97 13.56 31.86
CA GLU A 330 -26.36 14.92 31.46
C GLU A 330 -27.09 14.96 30.11
N ASP A 331 -26.59 14.21 29.13
CA ASP A 331 -27.21 14.12 27.79
C ASP A 331 -28.46 13.23 27.79
N ASN A 332 -28.62 12.37 28.80
CA ASN A 332 -29.73 11.46 28.98
C ASN A 332 -29.98 10.55 27.76
N SER A 333 -28.90 10.08 27.14
CA SER A 333 -28.95 9.19 25.98
C SER A 333 -27.85 8.11 26.08
N PRO A 334 -28.00 6.95 25.41
CA PRO A 334 -26.99 5.90 25.46
C PRO A 334 -25.71 6.32 24.72
N HIS A 335 -24.57 6.26 25.40
CA HIS A 335 -23.27 6.63 24.84
C HIS A 335 -22.31 5.45 24.80
N MET A 336 -21.37 5.51 23.87
CA MET A 336 -20.23 4.60 23.78
C MET A 336 -18.96 5.33 24.23
N SER A 337 -18.07 4.64 24.96
CA SER A 337 -16.78 5.18 25.36
C SER A 337 -15.74 5.07 24.25
N LYS A 338 -14.62 5.79 24.42
CA LYS A 338 -13.39 5.50 23.65
C LYS A 338 -12.98 4.03 23.81
N ALA A 339 -12.27 3.49 22.83
CA ALA A 339 -11.80 2.12 22.89
C ALA A 339 -10.62 1.98 23.86
N VAL A 340 -10.80 1.14 24.88
CA VAL A 340 -9.81 0.88 25.92
C VAL A 340 -9.29 -0.55 25.77
N ARG A 341 -7.98 -0.69 25.89
CA ARG A 341 -7.33 -2.00 25.78
C ARG A 341 -7.74 -2.89 26.97
N TYR A 342 -8.09 -4.14 26.66
CA TYR A 342 -8.17 -5.26 27.61
C TYR A 342 -6.75 -5.76 27.96
N GLU A 343 -6.54 -7.08 27.98
CA GLU A 343 -5.24 -7.74 27.98
C GLU A 343 -4.98 -8.39 26.60
N HIS A 344 -3.72 -8.60 26.24
CA HIS A 344 -3.30 -9.24 24.97
C HIS A 344 -3.75 -8.52 23.67
N GLY A 345 -3.84 -7.19 23.69
CA GLY A 345 -4.07 -6.38 22.48
C GLY A 345 -5.51 -6.37 21.95
N ILE A 346 -6.47 -6.89 22.71
CA ILE A 346 -7.91 -6.79 22.42
C ILE A 346 -8.42 -5.42 22.89
N PHE A 347 -9.25 -4.76 22.08
CA PHE A 347 -9.86 -3.49 22.42
C PHE A 347 -11.35 -3.66 22.71
N GLY A 348 -11.78 -3.05 23.82
CA GLY A 348 -13.17 -3.01 24.25
C GLY A 348 -13.66 -1.58 24.38
N THR A 349 -14.96 -1.39 24.20
CA THR A 349 -15.64 -0.14 24.53
C THR A 349 -16.71 -0.41 25.58
N LEU A 350 -17.02 0.58 26.40
CA LEU A 350 -18.16 0.54 27.32
C LEU A 350 -19.32 1.31 26.71
N ILE A 351 -20.47 0.66 26.62
CA ILE A 351 -21.75 1.32 26.37
C ILE A 351 -22.37 1.63 27.71
N ALA A 352 -22.86 2.86 27.89
CA ALA A 352 -23.59 3.29 29.08
C ALA A 352 -24.93 3.88 28.69
N SER A 353 -25.99 3.53 29.41
CA SER A 353 -27.34 4.05 29.20
C SER A 353 -27.94 4.52 30.54
N PRO A 354 -28.59 5.70 30.57
CA PRO A 354 -29.16 6.25 31.80
C PRO A 354 -30.38 5.45 32.29
N LEU A 355 -30.43 5.24 33.60
CA LEU A 355 -31.50 4.55 34.31
C LEU A 355 -32.13 5.49 35.34
N HIS A 356 -33.34 5.95 35.04
CA HIS A 356 -34.12 6.80 35.92
C HIS A 356 -35.15 6.00 36.69
N LEU A 357 -35.00 5.92 38.01
CA LEU A 357 -35.96 5.26 38.89
C LEU A 357 -36.71 6.30 39.72
N PRO A 358 -38.04 6.17 39.90
CA PRO A 358 -38.83 7.09 40.71
C PRO A 358 -38.25 7.28 42.11
N GLY A 359 -37.98 8.54 42.48
CA GLY A 359 -37.48 8.90 43.81
C GLY A 359 -36.02 8.56 44.08
N GLN A 360 -35.24 8.18 43.06
CA GLN A 360 -33.80 7.90 43.17
C GLN A 360 -32.99 8.85 42.29
N GLN A 361 -31.71 9.01 42.63
CA GLN A 361 -30.75 9.67 41.73
C GLN A 361 -30.51 8.80 40.49
N PRO A 362 -30.12 9.39 39.35
CA PRO A 362 -29.98 8.65 38.10
C PRO A 362 -28.82 7.64 38.20
N TRP A 363 -29.10 6.42 37.77
CA TRP A 363 -28.15 5.30 37.72
C TRP A 363 -27.75 5.03 36.27
N LEU A 364 -26.80 4.12 36.05
CA LEU A 364 -26.37 3.72 34.71
C LEU A 364 -26.48 2.21 34.53
N VAL A 365 -26.97 1.78 33.37
CA VAL A 365 -26.75 0.41 32.88
C VAL A 365 -25.57 0.46 31.93
N VAL A 366 -24.56 -0.35 32.18
CA VAL A 366 -23.36 -0.41 31.35
C VAL A 366 -23.11 -1.80 30.81
N ALA A 367 -22.57 -1.89 29.60
CA ALA A 367 -22.10 -3.13 29.03
C ALA A 367 -20.79 -2.96 28.25
N SER A 368 -19.90 -3.94 28.35
CA SER A 368 -18.66 -3.92 27.58
C SER A 368 -18.83 -4.66 26.26
N VAL A 369 -18.39 -4.05 25.15
CA VAL A 369 -18.39 -4.64 23.82
C VAL A 369 -16.96 -4.90 23.37
N ASN A 370 -16.68 -6.11 22.89
CA ASN A 370 -15.41 -6.46 22.25
C ASN A 370 -15.39 -5.98 20.80
N VAL A 371 -14.73 -4.86 20.54
CA VAL A 371 -14.63 -4.24 19.20
C VAL A 371 -13.84 -5.15 18.25
N THR A 372 -12.70 -5.66 18.71
CA THR A 372 -11.85 -6.56 17.92
C THR A 372 -12.59 -7.84 17.51
N GLY A 373 -13.38 -8.42 18.42
CA GLY A 373 -14.18 -9.62 18.17
C GLY A 373 -15.30 -9.38 17.17
N SER A 374 -15.99 -8.24 17.30
CA SER A 374 -17.11 -7.86 16.41
C SER A 374 -16.63 -7.66 14.98
N LEU A 375 -15.52 -6.92 14.81
CA LEU A 375 -14.94 -6.67 13.50
C LEU A 375 -14.35 -7.94 12.88
N LYS A 376 -13.73 -8.81 13.68
CA LYS A 376 -13.20 -10.07 13.17
C LYS A 376 -14.30 -10.89 12.53
N THR A 377 -15.45 -11.06 13.20
CA THR A 377 -16.58 -11.82 12.64
C THR A 377 -17.17 -11.20 11.37
N LEU A 378 -17.12 -9.88 11.25
CA LEU A 378 -17.67 -9.15 10.11
C LEU A 378 -16.70 -9.14 8.90
N ILE A 379 -15.39 -9.11 9.17
CA ILE A 379 -14.33 -8.89 8.16
C ILE A 379 -13.58 -10.20 7.80
N ASP A 380 -13.72 -11.30 8.55
CA ASP A 380 -12.99 -12.57 8.29
C ASP A 380 -13.32 -13.20 6.91
N SER A 381 -14.37 -12.74 6.24
CA SER A 381 -14.70 -13.13 4.87
C SER A 381 -13.78 -12.45 3.85
N LYS A 382 -12.45 -12.66 3.94
CA LYS A 382 -11.37 -12.07 3.11
C LYS A 382 -11.74 -11.96 1.62
N PRO A 383 -12.27 -10.82 1.12
CA PRO A 383 -12.53 -10.69 -0.30
C PRO A 383 -11.24 -10.22 -0.97
N GLY A 384 -10.81 -10.93 -2.00
CA GLY A 384 -9.90 -10.37 -3.01
C GLY A 384 -8.47 -10.06 -2.58
N GLY A 385 -8.00 -10.61 -1.46
CA GLY A 385 -6.61 -10.39 -1.04
C GLY A 385 -6.34 -8.98 -0.50
N LEU A 386 -7.36 -8.31 0.02
CA LEU A 386 -7.24 -7.06 0.77
C LEU A 386 -7.33 -7.31 2.29
N ALA A 387 -6.77 -6.38 3.05
CA ALA A 387 -6.84 -6.35 4.51
C ALA A 387 -7.36 -4.99 4.98
N VAL A 388 -7.94 -4.98 6.18
CA VAL A 388 -8.56 -3.80 6.79
C VAL A 388 -7.93 -3.56 8.15
N ARG A 389 -7.63 -2.29 8.43
CA ARG A 389 -7.28 -1.81 9.76
C ARG A 389 -8.27 -0.76 10.21
N LEU A 390 -8.58 -0.78 11.50
CA LEU A 390 -9.40 0.23 12.15
C LEU A 390 -8.54 0.99 13.15
N PHE A 391 -8.60 2.31 13.08
CA PHE A 391 -7.92 3.22 13.98
C PHE A 391 -8.93 4.11 14.71
N GLU A 392 -8.66 4.40 15.97
CA GLU A 392 -9.26 5.51 16.69
C GLU A 392 -8.16 6.53 16.96
N GLU A 393 -8.30 7.72 16.36
CA GLU A 393 -7.25 8.74 16.31
C GLU A 393 -5.93 8.18 15.73
N ARG A 394 -5.00 7.71 16.58
CA ARG A 394 -3.73 7.07 16.20
C ARG A 394 -3.57 5.64 16.75
N SER A 395 -4.54 5.17 17.53
CA SER A 395 -4.51 3.84 18.14
C SER A 395 -5.09 2.80 17.19
N LEU A 396 -4.31 1.77 16.85
CA LEU A 396 -4.79 0.64 16.07
C LEU A 396 -5.71 -0.24 16.92
N LEU A 397 -7.00 -0.26 16.60
CA LEU A 397 -8.02 -1.03 17.31
C LEU A 397 -8.20 -2.45 16.75
N PHE A 398 -8.02 -2.61 15.44
CA PHE A 398 -8.18 -3.89 14.76
C PHE A 398 -7.28 -3.96 13.52
N ASP A 399 -6.71 -5.14 13.28
CA ASP A 399 -5.97 -5.46 12.07
C ASP A 399 -6.33 -6.87 11.60
N SER A 400 -6.93 -6.97 10.40
CA SER A 400 -7.29 -8.26 9.82
C SER A 400 -6.08 -9.13 9.43
N ASN A 401 -4.88 -8.55 9.33
CA ASN A 401 -3.63 -9.29 9.06
C ASN A 401 -2.85 -9.65 10.34
N GLN A 402 -3.47 -9.51 11.51
CA GLN A 402 -2.91 -9.90 12.81
C GLN A 402 -1.56 -9.24 13.13
N GLY A 403 -1.36 -7.98 12.73
CA GLY A 403 -0.15 -7.23 13.07
C GLY A 403 1.11 -7.71 12.34
N ARG A 404 0.98 -8.56 11.31
CA ARG A 404 2.08 -8.79 10.37
C ARG A 404 2.27 -7.50 9.58
N ALA A 405 3.19 -6.67 10.05
CA ALA A 405 3.64 -5.48 9.33
C ALA A 405 4.10 -5.93 7.94
N THR A 406 3.46 -5.38 6.92
CA THR A 406 3.84 -5.69 5.54
C THR A 406 4.71 -4.57 5.04
N LEU A 407 5.61 -4.91 4.12
CA LEU A 407 6.51 -3.94 3.53
C LEU A 407 5.80 -2.90 2.64
N PHE A 408 4.49 -3.06 2.38
CA PHE A 408 3.65 -2.24 1.51
C PHE A 408 2.42 -1.70 2.24
N ASP A 409 2.65 -1.12 3.42
CA ASP A 409 1.61 -0.67 4.35
C ASP A 409 0.89 0.63 3.96
N THR A 410 1.00 1.03 2.69
CA THR A 410 0.36 2.26 2.20
C THR A 410 -1.15 2.03 2.06
N PRO A 411 -2.00 2.88 2.66
CA PRO A 411 -3.43 2.76 2.51
C PRO A 411 -3.84 2.95 1.05
N ILE A 412 -4.66 2.02 0.54
CA ILE A 412 -5.29 2.11 -0.78
C ILE A 412 -6.45 3.09 -0.74
N SER A 413 -7.28 2.95 0.29
CA SER A 413 -8.46 3.74 0.56
C SER A 413 -8.64 3.93 2.06
N GLU A 414 -9.40 4.96 2.40
CA GLU A 414 -9.69 5.46 3.72
C GLU A 414 -11.19 5.74 3.82
N ARG A 415 -11.82 5.35 4.93
CA ARG A 415 -13.18 5.77 5.27
C ARG A 415 -13.31 6.13 6.74
N LEU A 416 -14.05 7.21 6.99
CA LEU A 416 -14.41 7.63 8.34
C LEU A 416 -15.69 6.91 8.77
N VAL A 417 -15.63 6.25 9.91
CA VAL A 417 -16.80 5.73 10.63
C VAL A 417 -17.16 6.78 11.67
N GLN A 418 -18.21 7.55 11.39
CA GLN A 418 -18.78 8.48 12.36
C GLN A 418 -19.67 7.66 13.30
N LEU A 419 -19.29 7.66 14.57
CA LEU A 419 -20.05 7.03 15.63
C LEU A 419 -20.89 8.08 16.34
N HIS A 420 -21.83 7.61 17.16
CA HIS A 420 -22.66 8.48 17.98
C HIS A 420 -21.80 9.40 18.88
N HIS A 421 -22.24 10.65 19.07
CA HIS A 421 -21.62 11.68 19.92
C HIS A 421 -20.16 12.07 19.56
N GLY A 422 -19.85 12.12 18.27
CA GLY A 422 -18.63 12.77 17.77
C GLY A 422 -17.36 11.91 17.83
N GLN A 423 -17.47 10.63 18.17
CA GLN A 423 -16.38 9.69 18.01
C GLN A 423 -16.18 9.36 16.53
N THR A 424 -14.94 9.43 16.07
CA THR A 424 -14.58 9.10 14.69
C THR A 424 -13.53 8.01 14.69
N TRP A 425 -13.85 6.89 14.04
CA TRP A 425 -12.86 5.89 13.70
C TRP A 425 -12.49 5.99 12.22
N VAL A 426 -11.29 5.53 11.90
CA VAL A 426 -10.77 5.55 10.52
C VAL A 426 -10.49 4.11 10.10
N LEU A 427 -11.13 3.70 9.01
CA LEU A 427 -10.90 2.43 8.35
C LEU A 427 -9.89 2.62 7.21
N HIS A 428 -8.82 1.83 7.21
CA HIS A 428 -7.85 1.78 6.11
C HIS A 428 -7.87 0.41 5.46
N SER A 429 -7.90 0.38 4.13
CA SER A 429 -7.68 -0.83 3.34
C SER A 429 -6.25 -0.87 2.83
N TYR A 430 -5.62 -2.04 2.82
CA TYR A 430 -4.26 -2.23 2.30
C TYR A 430 -4.06 -3.65 1.76
N VAL A 431 -2.93 -3.90 1.11
CA VAL A 431 -2.57 -5.23 0.58
C VAL A 431 -1.74 -5.97 1.63
N PRO A 432 -2.22 -7.10 2.20
CA PRO A 432 -1.53 -7.84 3.25
C PRO A 432 -0.33 -8.64 2.75
N SER A 433 -0.30 -9.01 1.47
CA SER A 433 0.86 -9.63 0.85
C SER A 433 0.79 -9.50 -0.66
N ALA A 434 1.95 -9.52 -1.31
CA ALA A 434 1.99 -9.52 -2.76
C ALA A 434 1.32 -10.75 -3.38
N GLU A 435 1.30 -11.88 -2.66
CA GLU A 435 0.64 -13.12 -3.08
C GLU A 435 -0.89 -12.97 -3.11
N ALA A 436 -1.44 -12.12 -2.24
CA ALA A 436 -2.87 -11.87 -2.15
C ALA A 436 -3.45 -11.28 -3.45
N LEU A 437 -2.64 -10.55 -4.24
CA LEU A 437 -3.03 -9.98 -5.53
C LEU A 437 -3.05 -11.00 -6.69
N GLY A 438 -2.71 -12.27 -6.44
CA GLY A 438 -2.83 -13.36 -7.40
C GLY A 438 -2.12 -13.14 -8.74
N GLY A 439 -2.66 -13.73 -9.82
CA GLY A 439 -2.09 -13.64 -11.17
C GLY A 439 -2.26 -12.27 -11.84
N SER A 440 -3.24 -11.47 -11.43
CA SER A 440 -3.49 -10.12 -11.97
C SER A 440 -2.31 -9.19 -11.81
N ARG A 441 -1.45 -9.42 -10.79
CA ARG A 441 -0.25 -8.61 -10.55
C ARG A 441 0.77 -8.64 -11.69
N PHE A 442 0.76 -9.69 -12.52
CA PHE A 442 1.73 -9.86 -13.60
C PHE A 442 1.20 -9.51 -14.98
N LEU A 443 -0.11 -9.31 -15.14
CA LEU A 443 -0.74 -9.16 -16.46
C LEU A 443 -0.09 -8.03 -17.27
N ALA A 444 0.02 -6.84 -16.68
CA ALA A 444 0.64 -5.69 -17.34
C ALA A 444 2.10 -6.00 -17.73
N THR A 445 2.89 -6.61 -16.84
CA THR A 445 4.30 -6.95 -17.09
C THR A 445 4.45 -8.00 -18.20
N VAL A 446 3.56 -9.00 -18.25
CA VAL A 446 3.56 -10.02 -19.32
C VAL A 446 3.20 -9.39 -20.66
N VAL A 447 2.20 -8.51 -20.69
CA VAL A 447 1.82 -7.76 -21.90
C VAL A 447 3.00 -6.90 -22.39
N LEU A 448 3.70 -6.23 -21.47
CA LEU A 448 4.89 -5.47 -21.79
C LEU A 448 5.98 -6.37 -22.41
N LEU A 449 6.33 -7.49 -21.76
CA LEU A 449 7.37 -8.39 -22.24
C LEU A 449 7.05 -9.01 -23.61
N PHE A 450 5.79 -9.43 -23.79
CA PHE A 450 5.31 -9.98 -25.06
C PHE A 450 5.32 -8.92 -26.16
N GLY A 451 4.80 -7.71 -25.89
CA GLY A 451 4.77 -6.63 -26.89
C GLY A 451 6.16 -6.12 -27.28
N LEU A 452 7.12 -6.08 -26.35
CA LEU A 452 8.51 -5.75 -26.66
C LEU A 452 9.18 -6.84 -27.48
N THR A 453 8.91 -8.12 -27.18
CA THR A 453 9.42 -9.25 -27.96
C THR A 453 8.83 -9.24 -29.37
N LEU A 454 7.54 -8.94 -29.51
CA LEU A 454 6.88 -8.79 -30.81
C LEU A 454 7.47 -7.63 -31.60
N SER A 455 7.70 -6.47 -30.95
CA SER A 455 8.32 -5.30 -31.58
C SER A 455 9.74 -5.62 -32.09
N PHE A 456 10.50 -6.36 -31.30
CA PHE A 456 11.82 -6.86 -31.67
C PHE A 456 11.77 -7.83 -32.87
N LEU A 457 10.87 -8.82 -32.85
CA LEU A 457 10.69 -9.76 -33.95
C LEU A 457 10.22 -9.06 -35.23
N LEU A 458 9.36 -8.04 -35.10
CA LEU A 458 8.88 -7.24 -36.22
C LEU A 458 10.02 -6.47 -36.87
N MET A 459 10.91 -5.84 -36.09
CA MET A 459 12.11 -5.19 -36.62
C MET A 459 13.03 -6.16 -37.36
N LEU A 460 13.21 -7.37 -36.82
CA LEU A 460 13.99 -8.40 -37.49
C LEU A 460 13.34 -8.86 -38.81
N SER A 461 12.02 -9.06 -38.81
CA SER A 461 11.28 -9.48 -39.99
C SER A 461 11.32 -8.44 -41.10
N GLN A 462 11.14 -7.16 -40.77
CA GLN A 462 11.17 -6.06 -41.75
C GLN A 462 12.54 -5.91 -42.42
N ARG A 463 13.62 -6.26 -41.72
CA ARG A 463 14.97 -6.18 -42.27
C ARG A 463 15.40 -7.42 -43.07
N LEU A 464 14.82 -8.57 -42.75
CA LEU A 464 15.11 -9.84 -43.43
C LEU A 464 14.25 -10.05 -44.69
N ALA A 465 13.10 -9.38 -44.76
CA ALA A 465 12.28 -9.25 -45.97
C ALA A 465 12.93 -8.26 -46.96
#